data_AF-A0A4V3R6U9-F1
#
_entry.id   AF-A0A4V3R6U9-F1
#
_cell.length_a   1.000
_cell.length_b   1.000
_cell.length_c   1.000
_cell.angle_alpha   90.00
_cell.angle_beta   90.00
_cell.angle_gamma   90.00
#
_symmetry.space_group_name_H-M   'P 1'
#
loop_
_entity.id
_entity.type
_entity.pdbx_description
1 polymer ?
#
loop_
_entity_poly.entity_id
_entity_poly.type
_entity_poly.pdbx_seq_one_letter_code
_entity_poly.pdbx_strand_id
1 'polypeptide(L)' 'MKASECKCCICGKQAVAFWPMIDPDIPAEPYCRKCLNEAKIQVLMNCFGKSEKEAEQFVNFLNKQTQ' A
#
# COMPACT_ATOMS: atom_id res chain seq x y z
N MET A 1 5.33 6.00 -16.44
CA MET A 1 5.02 6.99 -15.37
C MET A 1 5.54 6.45 -14.06
N LYS A 2 6.24 7.25 -13.27
CA LYS A 2 6.77 6.87 -11.96
C LYS A 2 5.81 7.33 -10.87
N ALA A 3 5.73 6.61 -9.74
CA ALA A 3 4.88 7.02 -8.63
C ALA A 3 5.28 8.40 -8.06
N SER A 4 6.57 8.75 -8.12
CA SER A 4 7.10 10.06 -7.74
C SER A 4 6.61 11.22 -8.62
N GLU A 5 5.95 10.93 -9.73
CA GLU A 5 5.34 11.94 -10.62
C GLU A 5 3.85 12.14 -10.30
N CYS A 6 3.27 11.34 -9.40
CA CYS A 6 1.86 11.33 -9.07
C CYS A 6 1.56 11.81 -7.65
N LYS A 7 0.32 12.21 -7.39
CA LYS A 7 -0.20 12.44 -6.05
C LYS A 7 -0.94 11.21 -5.55
N CYS A 8 -0.93 11.00 -4.25
CA CYS A 8 -1.67 9.95 -3.58
C CYS A 8 -3.17 10.12 -3.87
N CYS A 9 -3.82 9.06 -4.36
CA CYS A 9 -5.24 9.06 -4.69
C CYS A 9 -6.15 9.31 -3.47
N ILE A 10 -5.65 9.14 -2.25
CA ILE A 10 -6.41 9.35 -1.00
C ILE A 10 -6.23 10.76 -0.43
N CYS A 11 -4.99 11.23 -0.30
CA CYS A 11 -4.68 12.45 0.47
C CYS A 11 -3.94 13.54 -0.30
N GLY A 12 -3.67 13.35 -1.60
CA GLY A 12 -2.98 14.34 -2.44
C GLY A 12 -1.49 14.54 -2.15
N LYS A 13 -0.92 13.90 -1.13
CA LYS A 13 0.54 13.95 -0.86
C LYS A 13 1.34 13.24 -1.94
N GLN A 14 2.65 13.46 -1.98
CA GLN A 14 3.53 12.81 -2.97
C GLN A 14 3.42 11.28 -2.90
N ALA A 15 3.11 10.63 -4.02
CA ALA A 15 3.05 9.18 -4.08
C ALA A 15 4.45 8.57 -4.14
N VAL A 16 4.57 7.35 -3.62
CA VAL A 16 5.83 6.59 -3.53
C VAL A 16 5.74 5.22 -4.20
N ALA A 17 4.54 4.72 -4.44
CA ALA A 17 4.31 3.46 -5.14
C ALA A 17 2.93 3.45 -5.82
N PHE A 18 2.80 2.62 -6.86
CA PHE A 18 1.51 2.20 -7.39
C PHE A 18 1.10 0.89 -6.74
N TRP A 19 -0.17 0.75 -6.36
CA TRP A 19 -0.71 -0.44 -5.72
C TRP A 19 -2.24 -0.56 -5.95
N PRO A 20 -2.81 -1.77 -6.07
CA PRO A 20 -2.13 -3.07 -6.12
C PRO A 20 -1.39 -3.28 -7.45
N MET A 21 -0.24 -3.95 -7.41
CA MET A 21 0.51 -4.35 -8.61
C MET A 21 0.51 -5.88 -8.68
N ILE A 22 -0.64 -6.43 -9.07
CA ILE A 22 -0.89 -7.88 -9.10
C ILE A 22 -0.84 -8.38 -10.55
N ASP A 23 -1.41 -7.60 -11.48
CA ASP A 23 -1.50 -7.92 -12.89
C ASP A 23 -1.48 -6.61 -13.71
N PRO A 24 -0.79 -6.54 -14.87
CA PRO A 24 -0.82 -5.37 -15.76
C PRO A 24 -2.22 -4.92 -16.18
N ASP A 25 -3.19 -5.84 -16.23
CA ASP A 25 -4.58 -5.58 -16.61
C ASP A 25 -5.42 -5.06 -15.43
N ILE A 26 -4.90 -5.11 -14.20
CA ILE A 26 -5.56 -4.55 -13.01
C ILE A 26 -5.03 -3.13 -12.78
N PRO A 27 -5.90 -2.11 -12.74
CA PRO A 27 -5.49 -0.74 -12.47
C PRO A 27 -4.75 -0.63 -11.14
N ALA A 28 -3.53 -0.09 -11.19
CA ALA A 28 -2.74 0.23 -10.01
C ALA A 28 -2.83 1.73 -9.71
N GLU A 29 -3.16 2.08 -8.47
CA GLU A 29 -3.37 3.48 -8.07
C GLU A 29 -2.16 4.03 -7.30
N PRO A 30 -1.85 5.34 -7.42
CA PRO A 30 -0.72 5.94 -6.72
C PRO A 30 -1.02 6.21 -5.24
N TYR A 31 -0.16 5.73 -4.33
CA TYR A 31 -0.29 5.97 -2.89
C TYR A 31 0.95 6.62 -2.28
N CYS A 32 0.73 7.48 -1.28
CA CYS A 32 1.79 7.83 -0.32
C CYS A 32 2.02 6.67 0.66
N ARG A 33 3.17 6.64 1.36
CA ARG A 33 3.52 5.51 2.23
C ARG A 33 2.49 5.22 3.33
N LYS A 34 1.95 6.28 3.96
CA LYS A 34 0.96 6.14 5.03
C LYS A 34 -0.32 5.46 4.53
N CYS A 35 -0.94 6.02 3.50
CA CYS A 35 -2.19 5.48 2.94
C CYS A 35 -1.99 4.09 2.31
N LEU A 36 -0.81 3.81 1.75
CA LEU A 36 -0.48 2.48 1.26
C LEU A 36 -0.44 1.44 2.39
N ASN A 37 0.18 1.78 3.53
CA ASN A 37 0.22 0.89 4.69
C ASN A 37 -1.19 0.60 5.21
N GLU A 38 -2.04 1.62 5.32
CA GLU A 38 -3.45 1.49 5.72
C GLU A 38 -4.22 0.58 4.75
N ALA A 39 -4.08 0.79 3.43
CA ALA A 39 -4.73 -0.04 2.41
C ALA A 39 -4.30 -1.51 2.51
N LYS A 40 -3.00 -1.78 2.72
CA LYS A 40 -2.47 -3.14 2.91
C LYS A 40 -3.01 -3.80 4.18
N ILE A 41 -3.07 -3.05 5.29
CA ILE A 41 -3.64 -3.55 6.56
C ILE A 41 -5.09 -3.96 6.35
N GLN A 42 -5.89 -3.10 5.70
CA GLN A 42 -7.30 -3.40 5.40
C GLN A 42 -7.47 -4.65 4.55
N VAL A 43 -6.62 -4.87 3.54
CA VAL A 43 -6.66 -6.12 2.76
C VAL A 43 -6.29 -7.34 3.59
N LEU A 44 -5.27 -7.26 4.45
CA LEU A 44 -4.90 -8.38 5.34
C LEU A 44 -6.03 -8.75 6.30
N MET A 45 -6.73 -7.75 6.83
CA MET A 45 -7.88 -7.97 7.71
C MET A 45 -9.06 -8.56 6.94
N ASN A 46 -9.47 -7.93 5.84
CA ASN A 46 -10.72 -8.26 5.15
C ASN A 46 -10.62 -9.50 4.26
N CYS A 47 -9.46 -9.75 3.65
CA CYS A 47 -9.27 -10.87 2.71
C CYS A 47 -8.57 -12.08 3.36
N PHE A 48 -7.79 -11.88 4.42
CA PHE A 48 -6.99 -12.94 5.05
C PHE A 48 -7.31 -13.17 6.52
N GLY A 49 -8.32 -12.48 7.07
CA GLY A 49 -8.81 -12.68 8.44
C GLY A 49 -7.77 -12.34 9.52
N LYS A 50 -6.77 -11.52 9.21
CA LYS A 50 -5.76 -11.10 10.19
C LYS A 50 -6.35 -10.11 11.19
N SER A 51 -5.91 -10.19 12.44
CA SER A 51 -6.14 -9.10 13.38
C SER A 51 -5.37 -7.85 12.94
N GLU A 52 -5.84 -6.68 13.38
CA GLU A 52 -5.16 -5.40 13.10
C GLU A 52 -3.68 -5.44 13.52
N LYS A 53 -3.41 -5.99 14.71
CA LYS A 53 -2.04 -6.12 15.24
C LYS A 53 -1.14 -7.00 14.36
N GLU A 54 -1.64 -8.14 13.88
CA GLU A 54 -0.88 -9.01 12.97
C GLU A 54 -0.63 -8.33 11.62
N ALA A 55 -1.64 -7.63 11.09
CA ALA A 55 -1.55 -6.91 9.82
C ALA A 55 -0.53 -5.76 9.89
N GLU A 56 -0.54 -4.98 10.97
CA GLU A 56 0.45 -3.92 11.23
C GLU A 56 1.87 -4.49 11.33
N GLN A 57 2.06 -5.56 12.09
CA GLN A 57 3.36 -6.23 12.23
C GLN A 57 3.89 -6.71 10.88
N PHE A 58 3.02 -7.31 10.06
CA PHE A 58 3.37 -7.79 8.73
C PHE A 58 3.79 -6.64 7.80
N VAL A 59 3.01 -5.56 7.73
CA VAL A 59 3.34 -4.39 6.90
C VAL A 59 4.63 -3.72 7.36
N ASN A 60 4.85 -3.61 8.67
CA ASN A 60 6.08 -3.05 9.22
C ASN A 60 7.30 -3.90 8.90
N PHE A 61 7.18 -5.23 8.94
CA PHE A 61 8.25 -6.15 8.54
C PHE A 61 8.63 -5.97 7.06
N LEU A 62 7.64 -5.93 6.16
CA LEU A 62 7.88 -5.70 4.72
C LEU A 62 8.58 -4.36 4.45
N ASN A 63 8.21 -3.31 5.17
CA ASN A 63 8.83 -2.00 5.04
C ASN A 63 10.30 -1.97 5.51
N LYS A 64 10.71 -2.88 6.40
CA LYS A 64 12.11 -3.00 6.85
C LYS A 64 12.99 -3.77 5.87
N GLN A 65 12.43 -4.70 5.11
CA GLN A 65 13.17 -5.45 4.08
C GLN A 65 13.38 -4.67 2.78
N THR A 66 12.60 -3.60 2.58
CA THR A 66 12.61 -2.77 1.37
C THR A 66 13.29 -1.40 1.57
N GLN A 67 13.93 -1.21 2.72
CA GLN A 67 14.83 -0.09 3.03
C GLN A 67 16.27 -0.54 2.92
#